data_AF-A0A1F2U9T9-F1
#
_entry.id   AF-A0A1F2U9T9-F1
#
_cell.length_a   1.000
_cell.length_b   1.000
_cell.length_c   1.000
_cell.angle_alpha   90.00
_cell.angle_beta   90.00
_cell.angle_gamma   90.00
#
_symmetry.space_group_name_H-M   'P 1'
#
loop_
_entity.id
_entity.type
_entity.pdbx_description
1 polymer ?
#
loop_
_entity_poly.entity_id
_entity_poly.type
_entity_poly.pdbx_seq_one_letter_code
_entity_poly.pdbx_strand_id
1 'polypeptide(L)'
;MYDARPDDPSWRAAPDPDGDEHDPEITDEALDREPALPQGFLEWFVVSQTVIPAMLYLPGSQAYRLPLRVGAYVVAFIGFAIWWFDRSAPNDDRHPSQRWLALVLLYLTLMIFHPLTSSLLAGVAQTLLYAAIFLPVFWAPAFVTEPRQLVRLLAILLVCNGINSMVGVLQVYDPERFMPSQLSLALSRTALAAATYIGPDGRPILRPPGLFDTPGAVCGPGTVAALLGLVFALEKFAWWKRAIALMFSLAGISAIYLSHVRANFVVTLGMMAVYAAALLFQNQKARLTAFASLGAGVVVVGLTASTVIGGESIRQRFSTLLAEDPRSLYYASRGQQLETGFAELASQYPFGAGLARWGMMRGYFGDRSNLESTEIWAEVQPSGWLLDGGLVLLGLYSLALAFAAWYEWRLAMSLAAQEDRFWAATVAAVNIGTLALVFSFVPFITQVGLQYWFLEGALHGAMTRRPRRT
;
A
#
# COMPACT_ATOMS: atom_id res chain seq x y z
N MET A 1 21.19 30.87 -30.53
CA MET A 1 22.01 31.96 -29.98
C MET A 1 21.97 31.85 -28.46
N TYR A 2 22.55 30.77 -27.94
CA TYR A 2 22.71 30.53 -26.51
C TYR A 2 24.22 30.47 -26.28
N ASP A 3 24.68 31.35 -25.41
CA ASP A 3 26.09 31.56 -25.07
C ASP A 3 26.66 30.31 -24.40
N ALA A 4 27.67 29.72 -25.04
CA ALA A 4 28.50 28.69 -24.46
C ALA A 4 29.46 29.35 -23.46
N ARG A 5 29.24 29.13 -22.16
CA ARG A 5 30.28 29.43 -21.16
C ARG A 5 31.36 28.33 -21.21
N PRO A 6 32.65 28.72 -21.25
CA PRO A 6 33.75 27.77 -21.30
C PRO A 6 34.08 27.22 -19.91
N ASP A 7 34.29 25.90 -19.87
CA ASP A 7 35.13 25.11 -18.98
C ASP A 7 35.83 25.86 -17.82
N ASP A 8 35.23 25.84 -16.63
CA ASP A 8 35.92 26.12 -15.36
C ASP A 8 36.34 24.79 -14.70
N PRO A 9 37.66 24.48 -14.62
CA PRO A 9 38.17 23.24 -14.02
C PRO A 9 38.25 23.28 -12.47
N SER A 10 37.71 24.30 -11.82
CA SER A 10 37.91 24.57 -10.38
C SER A 10 37.29 23.55 -9.40
N TRP A 11 36.52 22.56 -9.86
CA TRP A 11 35.92 21.56 -8.98
C TRP A 11 36.85 20.38 -8.60
N ARG A 12 38.08 20.30 -9.14
CA ARG A 12 39.10 19.32 -8.72
C ARG A 12 40.02 19.86 -7.62
N ALA A 13 39.45 20.48 -6.58
CA ALA A 13 40.20 20.70 -5.35
C ALA A 13 40.57 19.33 -4.76
N ALA A 14 41.87 19.09 -4.58
CA ALA A 14 42.36 17.93 -3.85
C ALA A 14 41.75 17.94 -2.43
N PRO A 15 41.35 16.78 -1.89
CA PRO A 15 40.84 16.72 -0.52
C PRO A 15 41.90 17.25 0.43
N ASP A 16 41.51 18.23 1.25
CA ASP A 16 42.34 18.80 2.30
C ASP A 16 42.71 17.68 3.30
N PRO A 17 43.99 17.27 3.40
CA PRO A 17 44.39 16.13 4.21
C PRO A 17 44.35 16.40 5.72
N ASP A 18 44.18 17.66 6.14
CA ASP A 18 44.15 18.09 7.55
C ASP A 18 42.80 18.76 7.93
N GLY A 19 41.81 18.71 7.05
CA GLY A 19 40.47 19.18 7.36
C GLY A 19 39.78 18.16 8.26
N ASP A 20 39.74 18.43 9.57
CA ASP A 20 38.83 17.78 10.52
C ASP A 20 37.47 17.64 9.83
N GLU A 21 37.11 16.41 9.45
CA GLU A 21 35.80 16.03 8.94
C GLU A 21 34.79 16.28 10.06
N HIS A 22 34.44 17.55 10.25
CA HIS A 22 33.16 17.94 10.79
C HIS A 22 32.16 17.63 9.67
N ASP A 23 31.90 16.33 9.52
CA ASP A 23 30.73 15.80 8.83
C ASP A 23 29.58 16.64 9.38
N PRO A 24 28.94 17.52 8.58
CA PRO A 24 28.00 18.48 9.09
C PRO A 24 26.92 17.67 9.77
N GLU A 25 26.99 17.65 11.10
CA GLU A 25 26.06 16.92 11.94
C GLU A 25 24.70 17.39 11.44
N ILE A 26 23.95 16.49 10.79
CA ILE A 26 22.61 16.80 10.31
C ILE A 26 21.84 17.05 11.59
N THR A 27 21.84 18.31 12.03
CA THR A 27 21.29 18.69 13.31
C THR A 27 19.81 18.34 13.25
N ASP A 28 19.31 17.73 14.33
CA ASP A 28 17.92 17.25 14.43
C ASP A 28 16.88 18.34 14.05
N GLU A 29 17.26 19.63 14.05
CA GLU A 29 16.48 20.77 13.54
C GLU A 29 16.14 20.70 12.04
N ALA A 30 16.89 19.95 11.22
CA ALA A 30 16.77 19.99 9.77
C ALA A 30 15.47 19.35 9.25
N LEU A 31 15.08 18.19 9.80
CA LEU A 31 13.84 17.50 9.41
C LEU A 31 12.60 18.26 9.90
N ASP A 32 12.71 19.01 11.00
CA ASP A 32 11.59 19.75 11.55
C ASP A 32 11.23 21.01 10.75
N ARG A 33 12.19 21.53 9.97
CA ARG A 33 12.07 22.72 9.14
C ARG A 33 11.61 22.44 7.71
N GLU A 34 11.52 21.18 7.30
CA GLU A 34 11.01 20.87 5.97
C GLU A 34 9.53 21.26 5.85
N PRO A 35 9.13 21.92 4.75
CA PRO A 35 7.74 22.28 4.53
C PRO A 35 6.91 21.01 4.36
N ALA A 36 5.81 20.92 5.11
CA ALA A 36 4.89 19.79 5.07
C ALA A 36 4.07 19.72 3.77
N LEU A 37 4.18 20.72 2.90
CA LEU A 37 3.38 20.84 1.68
C LEU A 37 4.03 20.11 0.51
N PRO A 38 3.24 19.42 -0.34
CA PRO A 38 3.73 18.79 -1.56
C PRO A 38 4.47 19.79 -2.47
N GLN A 39 5.76 19.55 -2.72
CA GLN A 39 6.59 20.39 -3.58
C GLN A 39 6.72 19.85 -5.00
N GLY A 40 6.71 18.53 -5.15
CA GLY A 40 7.03 17.86 -6.42
C GLY A 40 5.95 16.89 -6.89
N PHE A 41 6.11 16.40 -8.12
CA PHE A 41 5.22 15.42 -8.74
C PHE A 41 5.05 14.15 -7.88
N LEU A 42 6.14 13.66 -7.26
CA LEU A 42 6.13 12.47 -6.41
C LEU A 42 5.19 12.60 -5.20
N GLU A 43 5.19 13.77 -4.58
CA GLU A 43 4.39 14.05 -3.40
C GLU A 43 2.92 14.21 -3.78
N TRP A 44 2.66 14.90 -4.90
CA TRP A 44 1.33 14.98 -5.50
C TRP A 44 0.81 13.62 -5.97
N PHE A 45 1.69 12.72 -6.42
CA PHE A 45 1.32 11.35 -6.77
C PHE A 45 0.78 10.63 -5.53
N VAL A 46 1.46 10.67 -4.38
CA VAL A 46 0.97 10.07 -3.12
C VAL A 46 -0.36 10.69 -2.68
N VAL A 47 -0.47 12.03 -2.71
CA VAL A 47 -1.70 12.74 -2.36
C VAL A 47 -2.86 12.33 -3.27
N SER A 48 -2.60 12.22 -4.59
CA SER A 48 -3.62 11.87 -5.57
C SER A 48 -4.25 10.50 -5.32
N GLN A 49 -3.49 9.54 -4.77
CA GLN A 49 -4.00 8.20 -4.45
C GLN A 49 -5.07 8.24 -3.36
N THR A 50 -5.09 9.28 -2.52
CA THR A 50 -6.12 9.45 -1.48
C THR A 50 -7.19 10.43 -1.90
N VAL A 51 -6.79 11.57 -2.48
CA VAL A 51 -7.72 12.66 -2.84
C VAL A 51 -8.67 12.25 -3.96
N ILE A 52 -8.18 11.58 -5.02
CA ILE A 52 -9.02 11.22 -6.16
C ILE A 52 -10.14 10.25 -5.74
N PRO A 53 -9.89 9.14 -5.02
CA PRO A 53 -10.96 8.30 -4.48
C PRO A 53 -11.85 9.05 -3.49
N ALA A 54 -11.29 9.93 -2.65
CA ALA A 54 -12.07 10.73 -1.70
C ALA A 54 -13.09 11.64 -2.40
N MET A 55 -12.91 12.02 -3.66
CA MET A 55 -13.92 12.78 -4.41
C MET A 55 -15.26 12.04 -4.53
N LEU A 56 -15.27 10.71 -4.38
CA LEU A 56 -16.50 9.91 -4.32
C LEU A 56 -17.39 10.19 -3.09
N TYR A 57 -16.86 10.93 -2.11
CA TYR A 57 -17.62 11.40 -0.95
C TYR A 57 -18.54 12.56 -1.29
N LEU A 58 -18.21 13.32 -2.34
CA LEU A 58 -18.99 14.49 -2.70
C LEU A 58 -20.37 14.07 -3.23
N PRO A 59 -21.47 14.69 -2.76
CA PRO A 59 -22.81 14.38 -3.27
C PRO A 59 -22.88 14.53 -4.80
N GLY A 60 -23.41 13.51 -5.49
CA GLY A 60 -23.55 13.50 -6.95
C GLY A 60 -22.32 12.97 -7.71
N SER A 61 -21.22 12.68 -7.02
CA SER A 61 -20.00 12.15 -7.64
C SER A 61 -20.10 10.69 -8.11
N GLN A 62 -21.14 9.94 -7.75
CA GLN A 62 -21.26 8.51 -8.09
C GLN A 62 -21.36 8.26 -9.59
N ALA A 63 -21.90 9.21 -10.37
CA ALA A 63 -21.87 9.13 -11.84
C ALA A 63 -20.44 9.11 -12.40
N TYR A 64 -19.49 9.69 -11.67
CA TYR A 64 -18.07 9.75 -12.01
C TYR A 64 -17.24 8.68 -11.30
N ARG A 65 -17.87 7.66 -10.67
CA ARG A 65 -17.15 6.61 -9.93
C ARG A 65 -16.09 5.91 -10.77
N LEU A 66 -16.43 5.52 -12.00
CA LEU A 66 -15.47 4.86 -12.89
C LEU A 66 -14.33 5.81 -13.29
N PRO A 67 -14.59 7.02 -13.83
CA PRO A 67 -13.53 8.00 -14.12
C PRO A 67 -12.61 8.31 -12.94
N LEU A 68 -13.16 8.49 -11.72
CA LEU A 68 -12.36 8.77 -10.52
C LEU A 68 -11.47 7.58 -10.15
N ARG A 69 -12.01 6.36 -10.16
CA ARG A 69 -11.21 5.14 -9.92
C ARG A 69 -10.11 4.96 -10.96
N VAL A 70 -10.40 5.19 -12.24
CA VAL A 70 -9.41 5.15 -13.34
C VAL A 70 -8.37 6.26 -13.17
N GLY A 71 -8.80 7.45 -12.78
CA GLY A 71 -7.94 8.63 -12.62
C GLY A 71 -6.76 8.40 -11.69
N ALA A 72 -6.96 7.68 -10.58
CA ALA A 72 -5.88 7.33 -9.66
C ALA A 72 -4.76 6.49 -10.32
N TYR A 73 -5.09 5.63 -11.27
CA TYR A 73 -4.13 4.81 -12.03
C TYR A 73 -3.51 5.59 -13.20
N VAL A 74 -4.26 6.52 -13.80
CA VAL A 74 -3.75 7.39 -14.89
C VAL A 74 -2.56 8.22 -14.40
N VAL A 75 -2.53 8.67 -13.14
CA VAL A 75 -1.37 9.41 -12.60
C VAL A 75 -0.08 8.59 -12.66
N ALA A 76 -0.14 7.26 -12.50
CA ALA A 76 1.04 6.40 -12.62
C ALA A 76 1.58 6.35 -14.06
N PHE A 77 0.69 6.37 -15.06
CA PHE A 77 1.08 6.49 -16.46
C PHE A 77 1.63 7.87 -16.80
N ILE A 78 1.10 8.94 -16.21
CA ILE A 78 1.66 10.29 -16.35
C ILE A 78 3.10 10.31 -15.83
N GLY A 79 3.35 9.74 -14.65
CA GLY A 79 4.71 9.61 -14.10
C GLY A 79 5.65 8.84 -15.03
N PHE A 80 5.17 7.73 -15.61
CA PHE A 80 5.93 6.97 -16.60
C PHE A 80 6.21 7.77 -17.88
N ALA A 81 5.22 8.51 -18.40
CA ALA A 81 5.39 9.33 -19.60
C ALA A 81 6.42 10.45 -19.38
N ILE A 82 6.35 11.16 -18.24
CA ILE A 82 7.32 12.20 -17.87
C ILE A 82 8.73 11.59 -17.85
N TRP A 83 8.91 10.46 -17.17
CA TRP A 83 10.19 9.75 -17.11
C TRP A 83 10.69 9.30 -18.49
N TRP A 84 9.81 8.74 -19.33
CA TRP A 84 10.16 8.26 -20.65
C TRP A 84 10.65 9.38 -21.59
N PHE A 85 10.07 10.58 -21.47
CA PHE A 85 10.46 11.74 -22.29
C PHE A 85 11.61 12.56 -21.68
N ASP A 86 11.87 12.44 -20.37
CA ASP A 86 12.99 13.10 -19.73
C ASP A 86 14.31 12.36 -20.01
N ARG A 87 15.02 12.84 -21.04
CA ARG A 87 16.35 12.32 -21.42
C ARG A 87 17.44 12.59 -20.38
N SER A 88 17.16 13.40 -19.36
CA SER A 88 18.12 13.78 -18.32
C SER A 88 18.00 12.91 -17.07
N ALA A 89 17.00 12.03 -17.02
CA ALA A 89 16.82 11.11 -15.91
C ALA A 89 18.09 10.26 -15.73
N PRO A 90 18.67 10.21 -14.51
CA PRO A 90 19.84 9.39 -14.25
C PRO A 90 19.55 7.95 -14.67
N ASN A 91 20.47 7.35 -15.43
CA ASN A 91 20.38 5.95 -15.81
C ASN A 91 20.81 5.10 -14.61
N ASP A 92 19.92 5.01 -13.62
CA ASP A 92 20.17 4.23 -12.41
C ASP A 92 20.20 2.74 -12.71
N ASP A 93 20.87 2.00 -11.82
CA ASP A 93 20.79 0.55 -11.79
C ASP A 93 19.33 0.12 -11.80
N ARG A 94 19.00 -0.90 -12.60
CA ARG A 94 17.62 -1.37 -12.72
C ARG A 94 17.22 -2.10 -11.45
N HIS A 95 16.05 -1.77 -10.90
CA HIS A 95 15.48 -2.52 -9.78
C HIS A 95 15.31 -4.01 -10.18
N PRO A 96 15.71 -4.97 -9.33
CA PRO A 96 15.77 -6.39 -9.70
C PRO A 96 14.43 -6.97 -10.18
N SER A 97 13.31 -6.45 -9.67
CA SER A 97 11.97 -6.91 -10.05
C SER A 97 11.49 -6.38 -11.42
N GLN A 98 12.13 -5.35 -11.99
CA GLN A 98 11.67 -4.76 -13.26
C GLN A 98 11.64 -5.77 -14.41
N ARG A 99 12.61 -6.69 -14.47
CA ARG A 99 12.67 -7.71 -15.53
C ARG A 99 11.48 -8.66 -15.46
N TRP A 100 11.12 -9.10 -14.25
CA TRP A 100 9.98 -9.98 -14.02
C TRP A 100 8.65 -9.28 -14.33
N LEU A 101 8.52 -8.01 -13.95
CA LEU A 101 7.33 -7.21 -14.24
C LEU A 101 7.18 -6.90 -15.74
N ALA A 102 8.28 -6.68 -16.46
CA ALA A 102 8.25 -6.57 -17.91
C ALA A 102 7.76 -7.87 -18.58
N LEU A 103 8.19 -9.03 -18.06
CA LEU A 103 7.68 -10.34 -18.52
C LEU A 103 6.20 -10.53 -18.19
N VAL A 104 5.75 -10.10 -17.00
CA VAL A 104 4.32 -10.07 -16.65
C VAL A 104 3.54 -9.23 -17.66
N LEU A 105 3.99 -8.01 -17.97
CA LEU A 105 3.33 -7.12 -18.92
C LEU A 105 3.27 -7.71 -20.33
N LEU A 106 4.38 -8.29 -20.78
CA LEU A 106 4.46 -8.97 -22.07
C LEU A 106 3.44 -10.12 -22.13
N TYR A 107 3.40 -10.95 -21.08
CA TYR A 107 2.50 -12.09 -21.01
C TYR A 107 1.03 -11.66 -20.95
N LEU A 108 0.68 -10.64 -20.15
CA LEU A 108 -0.68 -10.10 -20.11
C LEU A 108 -1.10 -9.51 -21.47
N THR A 109 -0.19 -8.83 -22.16
CA THR A 109 -0.44 -8.34 -23.54
C THR A 109 -0.78 -9.49 -24.49
N LEU A 110 -0.11 -10.64 -24.37
CA LEU A 110 -0.44 -11.84 -25.15
C LEU A 110 -1.81 -12.41 -24.74
N MET A 111 -2.14 -12.40 -23.45
CA MET A 111 -3.42 -12.89 -22.91
C MET A 111 -4.64 -12.07 -23.35
N ILE A 112 -4.45 -10.86 -23.90
CA ILE A 112 -5.53 -10.11 -24.55
C ILE A 112 -6.16 -10.93 -25.68
N PHE A 113 -5.36 -11.73 -26.39
CA PHE A 113 -5.82 -12.60 -27.49
C PHE A 113 -6.28 -13.99 -27.03
N HIS A 114 -6.36 -14.24 -25.72
CA HIS A 114 -6.85 -15.50 -25.20
C HIS A 114 -8.34 -15.68 -25.57
N PRO A 115 -8.78 -16.85 -26.06
CA PRO A 115 -10.13 -17.05 -26.58
C PRO A 115 -11.23 -16.81 -25.54
N LEU A 116 -10.92 -17.06 -24.26
CA LEU A 116 -11.85 -16.83 -23.15
C LEU A 116 -11.81 -15.41 -22.59
N THR A 117 -11.02 -14.50 -23.15
CA THR A 117 -11.03 -13.09 -22.73
C THR A 117 -12.38 -12.47 -23.09
N SER A 118 -13.04 -11.85 -22.10
CA SER A 118 -14.44 -11.43 -22.24
C SER A 118 -14.70 -10.53 -23.46
N SER A 119 -13.82 -9.55 -23.69
CA SER A 119 -13.84 -8.63 -24.81
C SER A 119 -12.45 -8.02 -24.97
N LEU A 120 -12.11 -7.53 -26.16
CA LEU A 120 -10.82 -6.87 -26.40
C LEU A 120 -10.61 -5.68 -25.46
N LEU A 121 -11.66 -4.86 -25.28
CA LEU A 121 -11.63 -3.71 -24.38
C LEU A 121 -11.36 -4.11 -22.93
N ALA A 122 -12.01 -5.18 -22.45
CA ALA A 122 -11.81 -5.68 -21.09
C ALA A 122 -10.39 -6.23 -20.89
N GLY A 123 -9.85 -6.96 -21.88
CA GLY A 123 -8.47 -7.45 -21.85
C GLY A 123 -7.43 -6.32 -21.81
N VAL A 124 -7.62 -5.29 -22.64
CA VAL A 124 -6.78 -4.08 -22.62
C VAL A 124 -6.89 -3.37 -21.27
N ALA A 125 -8.10 -3.18 -20.74
CA ALA A 125 -8.32 -2.52 -19.45
C ALA A 125 -7.65 -3.26 -18.28
N GLN A 126 -7.77 -4.59 -18.21
CA GLN A 126 -7.08 -5.40 -17.20
C GLN A 126 -5.56 -5.28 -17.32
N THR A 127 -5.03 -5.35 -18.54
CA THR A 127 -3.58 -5.23 -18.80
C THR A 127 -3.05 -3.86 -18.38
N LEU A 128 -3.78 -2.78 -18.72
CA LEU A 128 -3.44 -1.43 -18.32
C LEU A 128 -3.53 -1.22 -16.80
N LEU A 129 -4.47 -1.88 -16.12
CA LEU A 129 -4.56 -1.86 -14.66
C LEU A 129 -3.29 -2.47 -14.03
N TYR A 130 -2.88 -3.66 -14.46
CA TYR A 130 -1.64 -4.28 -13.98
C TYR A 130 -0.42 -3.39 -14.26
N ALA A 131 -0.33 -2.85 -15.47
CA ALA A 131 0.73 -1.92 -15.83
C ALA A 131 0.75 -0.71 -14.88
N ALA A 132 -0.37 -0.01 -14.70
CA ALA A 132 -0.46 1.16 -13.81
C ALA A 132 0.02 0.86 -12.38
N ILE A 133 -0.25 -0.35 -11.90
CA ILE A 133 0.10 -0.76 -10.54
C ILE A 133 1.60 -0.91 -10.36
N PHE A 134 2.32 -1.55 -11.28
CA PHE A 134 3.76 -1.74 -11.11
C PHE A 134 4.64 -0.73 -11.84
N LEU A 135 4.09 0.09 -12.74
CA LEU A 135 4.82 1.14 -13.44
C LEU A 135 5.62 2.07 -12.52
N PRO A 136 5.17 2.44 -11.30
CA PRO A 136 5.95 3.24 -10.38
C PRO A 136 7.37 2.72 -10.10
N VAL A 137 7.61 1.41 -10.11
CA VAL A 137 8.97 0.87 -9.87
C VAL A 137 9.96 1.18 -11.00
N PHE A 138 9.46 1.57 -12.18
CA PHE A 138 10.29 1.94 -13.34
C PHE A 138 10.72 3.41 -13.27
N TRP A 139 9.82 4.30 -12.85
CA TRP A 139 10.06 5.75 -12.92
C TRP A 139 10.36 6.39 -11.57
N ALA A 140 9.82 5.90 -10.45
CA ALA A 140 10.04 6.49 -9.13
C ALA A 140 11.52 6.55 -8.71
N PRO A 141 12.38 5.54 -8.99
CA PRO A 141 13.79 5.60 -8.62
C PRO A 141 14.53 6.81 -9.22
N ALA A 142 14.16 7.22 -10.44
CA ALA A 142 14.81 8.32 -11.13
C ALA A 142 14.51 9.70 -10.50
N PHE A 143 13.40 9.81 -9.75
CA PHE A 143 12.97 11.07 -9.14
C PHE A 143 13.23 11.12 -7.64
N VAL A 144 13.26 9.98 -6.94
CA VAL A 144 13.55 9.92 -5.50
C VAL A 144 15.03 9.65 -5.32
N THR A 145 15.85 10.70 -5.31
CA THR A 145 17.31 10.57 -5.24
C THR A 145 17.87 10.72 -3.83
N GLU A 146 17.08 11.30 -2.91
CA GLU A 146 17.52 11.62 -1.56
C GLU A 146 16.72 10.86 -0.49
N PRO A 147 17.36 10.37 0.58
CA PRO A 147 16.68 9.76 1.73
C PRO A 147 15.63 10.68 2.34
N ARG A 148 15.90 11.99 2.41
CA ARG A 148 14.95 12.97 2.94
C ARG A 148 13.65 13.01 2.15
N GLN A 149 13.73 12.90 0.82
CA GLN A 149 12.53 12.81 -0.02
C GLN A 149 11.72 11.56 0.31
N LEU A 150 12.38 10.41 0.55
CA LEU A 150 11.68 9.20 1.00
C LEU A 150 10.97 9.42 2.34
N VAL A 151 11.63 10.04 3.33
CA VAL A 151 11.02 10.37 4.63
C VAL A 151 9.79 11.27 4.44
N ARG A 152 9.89 12.29 3.59
CA ARG A 152 8.78 13.19 3.27
C ARG A 152 7.62 12.45 2.59
N LEU A 153 7.90 11.55 1.66
CA LEU A 153 6.88 10.69 1.03
C LEU A 153 6.17 9.81 2.08
N LEU A 154 6.91 9.22 3.02
CA LEU A 154 6.34 8.44 4.12
C LEU A 154 5.51 9.31 5.07
N ALA A 155 5.93 10.55 5.33
CA ALA A 155 5.17 11.48 6.16
C ALA A 155 3.84 11.89 5.50
N ILE A 156 3.86 12.20 4.19
CA ILE A 156 2.64 12.49 3.42
C ILE A 156 1.72 11.28 3.40
N LEU A 157 2.30 10.09 3.20
CA LEU A 157 1.56 8.84 3.24
C LEU A 157 0.90 8.61 4.61
N LEU A 158 1.61 8.88 5.71
CA LEU A 158 1.06 8.85 7.06
C LEU A 158 -0.10 9.84 7.21
N VAL A 159 0.05 11.09 6.74
CA VAL A 159 -1.02 12.10 6.83
C VAL A 159 -2.25 11.66 6.04
N CYS A 160 -2.09 11.22 4.79
CA CYS A 160 -3.19 10.75 3.96
C CYS A 160 -3.92 9.55 4.58
N ASN A 161 -3.18 8.54 5.03
CA ASN A 161 -3.76 7.34 5.64
C ASN A 161 -4.32 7.60 7.04
N GLY A 162 -3.70 8.51 7.79
CA GLY A 162 -4.13 8.95 9.11
C GLY A 162 -5.45 9.71 9.06
N ILE A 163 -5.57 10.69 8.15
CA ILE A 163 -6.84 11.41 7.90
C ILE A 163 -7.93 10.42 7.46
N ASN A 164 -7.62 9.51 6.55
CA ASN A 164 -8.56 8.48 6.09
C ASN A 164 -9.07 7.61 7.27
N SER A 165 -8.15 7.19 8.15
CA SER A 165 -8.48 6.41 9.34
C SER A 165 -9.32 7.20 10.34
N MET A 166 -8.99 8.46 10.59
CA MET A 166 -9.78 9.36 11.45
C MET A 166 -11.20 9.53 10.92
N VAL A 167 -11.36 9.76 9.61
CA VAL A 167 -12.69 9.83 8.97
C VAL A 167 -13.44 8.52 9.18
N GLY A 168 -12.78 7.37 9.07
CA GLY A 168 -13.40 6.07 9.37
C GLY A 168 -13.89 5.92 10.82
N VAL A 169 -13.14 6.43 11.80
CA VAL A 169 -13.61 6.45 13.20
C VAL A 169 -14.81 7.39 13.34
N LEU A 170 -14.75 8.58 12.74
CA LEU A 170 -15.83 9.56 12.77
C LEU A 170 -17.12 9.06 12.08
N GLN A 171 -17.00 8.23 11.04
CA GLN A 171 -18.14 7.59 10.37
C GLN A 171 -18.93 6.64 11.26
N VAL A 172 -18.29 6.02 12.25
CA VAL A 172 -18.98 5.17 13.23
C VAL A 172 -19.56 6.03 14.35
N TYR A 173 -18.81 7.04 14.78
CA TYR A 173 -19.24 7.95 15.84
C TYR A 173 -20.49 8.76 15.42
N ASP A 174 -20.39 9.50 14.31
CA ASP A 174 -21.44 10.36 13.74
C ASP A 174 -21.66 10.02 12.25
N PRO A 175 -22.40 8.94 11.96
CA PRO A 175 -22.64 8.50 10.59
C PRO A 175 -23.45 9.50 9.77
N GLU A 176 -24.33 10.30 10.40
CA GLU A 176 -25.18 11.25 9.66
C GLU A 176 -24.36 12.33 8.98
N ARG A 177 -23.26 12.74 9.61
CA ARG A 177 -22.36 13.78 9.08
C ARG A 177 -21.24 13.23 8.20
N PHE A 178 -20.66 12.08 8.57
CA PHE A 178 -19.43 11.58 7.95
C PHE A 178 -19.63 10.41 6.99
N MET A 179 -20.78 9.73 7.02
CA MET A 179 -21.07 8.64 6.08
C MET A 179 -21.65 9.19 4.77
N PRO A 180 -21.12 8.79 3.60
CA PRO A 180 -21.67 9.24 2.34
C PRO A 180 -23.05 8.62 2.10
N SER A 181 -24.08 9.46 1.95
CA SER A 181 -25.48 9.04 1.79
C SER A 181 -25.72 8.10 0.60
N GLN A 182 -24.87 8.18 -0.42
CA GLN A 182 -25.00 7.39 -1.65
C GLN A 182 -24.36 6.00 -1.57
N LEU A 183 -23.64 5.68 -0.49
CA LEU A 183 -22.99 4.37 -0.32
C LEU A 183 -24.00 3.24 -0.13
N SER A 184 -25.08 3.50 0.62
CA SER A 184 -26.15 2.52 0.85
C SER A 184 -26.94 2.19 -0.42
N LEU A 185 -27.02 3.14 -1.36
CA LEU A 185 -27.68 2.97 -2.67
C LEU A 185 -26.87 2.11 -3.64
N ALA A 186 -25.55 2.07 -3.47
CA ALA A 186 -24.65 1.33 -4.35
C ALA A 186 -24.49 -0.15 -3.97
N LEU A 187 -24.98 -0.57 -2.79
CA LEU A 187 -24.84 -1.93 -2.28
C LEU A 187 -26.16 -2.70 -2.38
N SER A 188 -26.08 -3.98 -2.74
CA SER A 188 -27.24 -4.87 -2.65
C SER A 188 -27.66 -5.05 -1.18
N ARG A 189 -28.93 -5.40 -0.93
CA ARG A 189 -29.42 -5.63 0.44
C ARG A 189 -28.59 -6.69 1.19
N THR A 190 -28.18 -7.74 0.49
CA THR A 190 -27.33 -8.81 1.04
C THR A 190 -25.93 -8.30 1.37
N ALA A 191 -25.33 -7.50 0.49
CA ALA A 191 -24.01 -6.91 0.73
C ALA A 191 -24.04 -5.92 1.89
N LEU A 192 -25.10 -5.12 2.01
CA LEU A 192 -25.29 -4.19 3.10
C LEU A 192 -25.44 -4.93 4.45
N ALA A 193 -26.23 -6.00 4.48
CA ALA A 193 -26.40 -6.83 5.68
C ALA A 193 -25.06 -7.46 6.13
N ALA A 194 -24.27 -7.99 5.20
CA ALA A 194 -22.94 -8.56 5.50
C ALA A 194 -21.93 -7.51 5.98
N ALA A 195 -22.09 -6.26 5.56
CA ALA A 195 -21.23 -5.13 5.91
C ALA A 195 -21.65 -4.37 7.18
N THR A 196 -22.77 -4.74 7.81
CA THR A 196 -23.32 -4.04 8.98
C THR A 196 -23.22 -4.91 10.24
N TYR A 197 -23.07 -4.30 11.40
CA TYR A 197 -23.13 -4.97 12.71
C TYR A 197 -23.94 -4.13 13.71
N ILE A 198 -24.32 -4.69 14.85
CA ILE A 198 -25.10 -3.99 15.86
C ILE A 198 -24.18 -3.33 16.89
N GLY A 199 -24.37 -2.02 17.07
CA GLY A 199 -23.66 -1.19 18.04
C GLY A 199 -24.23 -1.29 19.47
N PRO A 200 -23.66 -0.53 20.43
CA PRO A 200 -24.05 -0.60 21.84
C PRO A 200 -25.51 -0.18 22.09
N ASP A 201 -26.03 0.77 21.31
CA ASP A 201 -27.41 1.28 21.44
C ASP A 201 -28.43 0.49 20.60
N GLY A 202 -28.06 -0.69 20.09
CA GLY A 202 -28.89 -1.47 19.16
C GLY A 202 -28.94 -0.90 17.74
N ARG A 203 -28.27 0.23 17.46
CA ARG A 203 -28.21 0.84 16.13
C ARG A 203 -27.38 -0.02 15.16
N PRO A 204 -27.81 -0.19 13.90
CA PRO A 204 -26.98 -0.80 12.86
C PRO A 204 -25.82 0.13 12.50
N ILE A 205 -24.60 -0.39 12.59
CA ILE A 205 -23.36 0.29 12.22
C ILE A 205 -22.83 -0.34 10.94
N LEU A 206 -22.74 0.46 9.87
CA LEU A 206 -22.06 0.07 8.65
C LEU A 206 -20.55 0.14 8.86
N ARG A 207 -19.81 -0.88 8.43
CA ARG A 207 -18.34 -0.89 8.52
C ARG A 207 -17.77 0.36 7.82
N PRO A 208 -16.93 1.14 8.51
CA PRO A 208 -16.47 2.41 7.98
C PRO A 208 -15.70 2.23 6.67
N PRO A 209 -16.10 2.92 5.60
CA PRO A 209 -15.39 2.91 4.33
C PRO A 209 -14.15 3.85 4.30
N GLY A 210 -14.03 4.79 5.24
CA GLY A 210 -12.92 5.74 5.31
C GLY A 210 -13.09 6.89 4.30
N LEU A 211 -12.16 7.05 3.38
CA LEU A 211 -12.26 7.93 2.20
C LEU A 211 -12.48 7.13 0.90
N PHE A 212 -12.85 5.85 1.03
CA PHE A 212 -13.21 5.00 -0.11
C PHE A 212 -14.71 4.77 -0.17
N ASP A 213 -15.17 4.09 -1.22
CA ASP A 213 -16.58 3.82 -1.50
C ASP A 213 -16.97 2.35 -1.26
N THR A 214 -16.20 1.63 -0.44
CA THR A 214 -16.40 0.21 -0.11
C THR A 214 -16.36 0.01 1.41
N PRO A 215 -17.35 -0.67 2.02
CA PRO A 215 -17.38 -0.89 3.46
C PRO A 215 -16.14 -1.63 3.97
N GLY A 216 -15.52 -1.11 5.04
CA GLY A 216 -14.30 -1.66 5.61
C GLY A 216 -13.02 -1.37 4.82
N ALA A 217 -13.07 -0.60 3.73
CA ALA A 217 -11.87 -0.25 2.97
C ALA A 217 -10.86 0.61 3.76
N VAL A 218 -11.31 1.28 4.84
CA VAL A 218 -10.43 2.07 5.73
C VAL A 218 -9.31 1.25 6.37
N CYS A 219 -9.42 -0.07 6.43
CA CYS A 219 -8.42 -0.92 7.07
C CYS A 219 -7.05 -0.88 6.41
N GLY A 220 -7.01 -0.75 5.08
CA GLY A 220 -5.75 -0.65 4.35
C GLY A 220 -4.95 0.57 4.83
N PRO A 221 -5.53 1.78 4.72
CA PRO A 221 -4.97 2.98 5.35
C PRO A 221 -4.70 2.85 6.84
N GLY A 222 -5.62 2.25 7.59
CA GLY A 222 -5.48 2.06 9.04
C GLY A 222 -4.23 1.26 9.39
N THR A 223 -3.92 0.25 8.58
CA THR A 223 -2.73 -0.60 8.75
C THR A 223 -1.43 0.20 8.54
N VAL A 224 -1.39 1.02 7.48
CA VAL A 224 -0.23 1.87 7.18
C VAL A 224 -0.09 2.99 8.23
N ALA A 225 -1.18 3.65 8.60
CA ALA A 225 -1.20 4.71 9.61
C ALA A 225 -0.81 4.20 11.01
N ALA A 226 -1.25 2.99 11.38
CA ALA A 226 -0.87 2.34 12.63
C ALA A 226 0.65 2.18 12.75
N LEU A 227 1.29 1.60 11.74
CA LEU A 227 2.75 1.41 11.73
C LEU A 227 3.49 2.75 11.62
N LEU A 228 3.22 3.53 10.57
CA LEU A 228 3.97 4.77 10.32
C LEU A 228 3.78 5.77 11.47
N GLY A 229 2.58 5.87 12.03
CA GLY A 229 2.33 6.76 13.16
C GLY A 229 3.17 6.40 14.39
N LEU A 230 3.39 5.12 14.67
CA LEU A 230 4.32 4.67 15.72
C LEU A 230 5.78 5.00 15.38
N VAL A 231 6.20 4.72 14.14
CA VAL A 231 7.57 4.98 13.68
C VAL A 231 7.90 6.47 13.81
N PHE A 232 7.05 7.36 13.30
CA PHE A 232 7.22 8.80 13.39
C PHE A 232 7.09 9.34 14.82
N ALA A 233 6.30 8.70 15.70
CA ALA A 233 6.20 9.09 17.11
C ALA A 233 7.49 8.80 17.91
N LEU A 234 8.34 7.89 17.44
CA LEU A 234 9.63 7.56 18.06
C LEU A 234 10.78 8.43 17.57
N GLU A 235 10.61 9.08 16.44
CA GLU A 235 11.63 9.96 15.88
C GLU A 235 11.73 11.28 16.66
N LYS A 236 12.89 11.93 16.51
CA LYS A 236 13.24 13.16 17.23
C LYS A 236 12.59 14.41 16.62
N PHE A 237 11.27 14.38 16.43
CA PHE A 237 10.49 15.53 16.00
C PHE A 237 10.01 16.38 17.18
N ALA A 238 9.58 17.60 16.89
CA ALA A 238 8.79 18.41 17.81
C ALA A 238 7.64 17.58 18.41
N TRP A 239 7.42 17.72 19.72
CA TRP A 239 6.50 16.89 20.49
C TRP A 239 5.07 16.87 19.92
N TRP A 240 4.61 17.98 19.32
CA TRP A 240 3.28 18.08 18.71
C TRP A 240 3.17 17.22 17.44
N LYS A 241 4.22 17.12 16.62
CA LYS A 241 4.24 16.24 15.43
C LYS A 241 4.18 14.77 15.86
N ARG A 242 4.93 14.42 16.91
CA ARG A 242 4.91 13.08 17.52
C ARG A 242 3.53 12.73 18.06
N ALA A 243 2.86 13.68 18.72
CA ALA A 243 1.50 13.51 19.21
C ALA A 243 0.49 13.29 18.07
N ILE A 244 0.60 14.04 16.96
CA ILE A 244 -0.24 13.85 15.77
C ILE A 244 0.02 12.46 15.14
N ALA A 245 1.28 12.06 14.99
CA ALA A 245 1.63 10.74 14.46
C ALA A 245 1.05 9.61 15.34
N LEU A 246 1.14 9.76 16.65
CA LEU A 246 0.55 8.81 17.60
C LEU A 246 -0.98 8.79 17.51
N MET A 247 -1.63 9.94 17.35
CA MET A 247 -3.07 10.05 17.12
C MET A 247 -3.48 9.31 15.83
N PHE A 248 -2.75 9.47 14.73
CA PHE A 248 -3.02 8.74 13.50
C PHE A 248 -2.82 7.23 13.68
N SER A 249 -1.84 6.80 14.47
CA SER A 249 -1.67 5.39 14.80
C SER A 249 -2.87 4.82 15.57
N LEU A 250 -3.33 5.55 16.60
CA LEU A 250 -4.53 5.21 17.38
C LEU A 250 -5.78 5.17 16.50
N ALA A 251 -5.96 6.14 15.62
CA ALA A 251 -7.06 6.18 14.67
C ALA A 251 -7.00 5.00 13.69
N GLY A 252 -5.80 4.63 13.21
CA GLY A 252 -5.58 3.49 12.32
C GLY A 252 -5.98 2.16 12.95
N ILE A 253 -5.49 1.87 14.16
CA ILE A 253 -5.89 0.67 14.92
C ILE A 253 -7.38 0.69 15.22
N SER A 254 -7.94 1.84 15.62
CA SER A 254 -9.37 1.93 15.92
C SER A 254 -10.23 1.68 14.68
N ALA A 255 -9.85 2.25 13.53
CA ALA A 255 -10.54 2.00 12.26
C ALA A 255 -10.49 0.52 11.86
N ILE A 256 -9.37 -0.17 12.09
CA ILE A 256 -9.27 -1.63 11.89
C ILE A 256 -10.24 -2.38 12.79
N TYR A 257 -10.32 -2.05 14.08
CA TYR A 257 -11.29 -2.71 14.98
C TYR A 257 -12.73 -2.47 14.55
N LEU A 258 -13.10 -1.21 14.29
CA LEU A 258 -14.44 -0.80 13.85
C LEU A 258 -14.86 -1.41 12.50
N SER A 259 -13.90 -1.68 11.62
CA SER A 259 -14.16 -2.32 10.33
C SER A 259 -14.52 -3.80 10.41
N HIS A 260 -14.27 -4.45 11.55
CA HIS A 260 -14.44 -5.90 11.71
C HIS A 260 -13.55 -6.77 10.76
N VAL A 261 -12.51 -6.21 10.14
CA VAL A 261 -11.61 -6.94 9.22
C VAL A 261 -10.38 -7.51 9.96
N ARG A 262 -10.56 -8.70 10.53
CA ARG A 262 -9.52 -9.42 11.32
C ARG A 262 -8.19 -9.59 10.57
N ALA A 263 -8.22 -9.84 9.27
CA ALA A 263 -7.01 -10.01 8.46
C ALA A 263 -6.09 -8.78 8.53
N ASN A 264 -6.63 -7.56 8.42
CA ASN A 264 -5.82 -6.33 8.48
C ASN A 264 -5.20 -6.10 9.85
N PHE A 265 -5.86 -6.54 10.93
CA PHE A 265 -5.27 -6.49 12.27
C PHE A 265 -4.06 -7.42 12.39
N VAL A 266 -4.20 -8.68 11.93
CA VAL A 266 -3.08 -9.64 11.91
C VAL A 266 -1.94 -9.13 11.04
N VAL A 267 -2.26 -8.56 9.87
CA VAL A 267 -1.27 -7.93 8.98
C VAL A 267 -0.57 -6.77 9.69
N THR A 268 -1.31 -5.88 10.36
CA THR A 268 -0.73 -4.77 11.11
C THR A 268 0.24 -5.25 12.19
N LEU A 269 -0.14 -6.27 12.97
CA LEU A 269 0.75 -6.87 13.96
C LEU A 269 1.98 -7.51 13.31
N GLY A 270 1.81 -8.18 12.17
CA GLY A 270 2.89 -8.74 11.38
C GLY A 270 3.88 -7.67 10.90
N MET A 271 3.37 -6.54 10.40
CA MET A 271 4.19 -5.40 10.00
C MET A 271 4.99 -4.83 11.17
N MET A 272 4.34 -4.63 12.33
CA MET A 272 5.01 -4.19 13.56
C MET A 272 6.09 -5.20 14.01
N ALA A 273 5.82 -6.50 13.88
CA ALA A 273 6.79 -7.54 14.23
C ALA A 273 7.99 -7.57 13.28
N VAL A 274 7.78 -7.40 11.96
CA VAL A 274 8.85 -7.31 10.97
C VAL A 274 9.72 -6.08 11.23
N TYR A 275 9.10 -4.94 11.52
CA TYR A 275 9.82 -3.73 11.89
C TYR A 275 10.65 -3.92 13.18
N ALA A 276 10.05 -4.50 14.21
CA ALA A 276 10.73 -4.83 15.46
C ALA A 276 11.91 -5.80 15.24
N ALA A 277 11.73 -6.81 14.38
CA ALA A 277 12.79 -7.74 14.00
C ALA A 277 13.93 -7.01 13.27
N ALA A 278 13.62 -6.11 12.34
CA ALA A 278 14.63 -5.28 11.68
C ALA A 278 15.42 -4.43 12.69
N LEU A 279 14.75 -3.77 13.65
CA LEU A 279 15.42 -3.04 14.73
C LEU A 279 16.31 -3.94 15.59
N LEU A 280 15.88 -5.17 15.88
CA LEU A 280 16.66 -6.16 16.61
C LEU A 280 17.94 -6.55 15.84
N PHE A 281 17.82 -6.87 14.55
CA PHE A 281 18.97 -7.21 13.70
C PHE A 281 19.94 -6.03 13.51
N GLN A 282 19.42 -4.80 13.55
CA GLN A 282 20.21 -3.58 13.51
C GLN A 282 20.80 -3.20 14.89
N ASN A 283 20.61 -4.02 15.94
CA ASN A 283 21.05 -3.77 17.32
C ASN A 283 20.51 -2.49 17.97
N GLN A 284 19.33 -2.01 17.54
CA GLN A 284 18.71 -0.77 18.05
C GLN A 284 17.82 -1.03 19.28
N LYS A 285 18.38 -1.60 20.35
CA LYS A 285 17.62 -2.08 21.53
C LYS A 285 16.72 -1.02 22.16
N ALA A 286 17.21 0.21 22.32
CA ALA A 286 16.43 1.30 22.92
C ALA A 286 15.18 1.65 22.09
N ARG A 287 15.34 1.76 20.76
CA ARG A 287 14.21 2.02 19.85
C ARG A 287 13.23 0.85 19.82
N LEU A 288 13.74 -0.38 19.83
CA LEU A 288 12.91 -1.59 19.90
C LEU A 288 12.04 -1.60 21.16
N THR A 289 12.62 -1.31 22.34
CA THR A 289 11.84 -1.27 23.59
C THR A 289 10.79 -0.17 23.59
N ALA A 290 11.11 1.01 23.05
CA ALA A 290 10.17 2.12 22.94
C ALA A 290 9.05 1.82 21.93
N PHE A 291 9.38 1.19 20.80
CA PHE A 291 8.41 0.77 19.81
C PHE A 291 7.46 -0.31 20.35
N ALA A 292 8.00 -1.33 21.02
CA ALA A 292 7.19 -2.39 21.59
C ALA A 292 6.21 -1.87 22.66
N SER A 293 6.67 -0.97 23.54
CA SER A 293 5.84 -0.41 24.61
C SER A 293 4.74 0.52 24.05
N LEU A 294 5.09 1.44 23.14
CA LEU A 294 4.11 2.31 22.49
C LEU A 294 3.13 1.51 21.63
N GLY A 295 3.61 0.53 20.86
CA GLY A 295 2.77 -0.33 20.04
C GLY A 295 1.73 -1.09 20.86
N ALA A 296 2.15 -1.71 21.97
CA ALA A 296 1.22 -2.36 22.90
C ALA A 296 0.19 -1.38 23.46
N GLY A 297 0.62 -0.17 23.84
CA GLY A 297 -0.26 0.89 24.31
C GLY A 297 -1.30 1.29 23.27
N VAL A 298 -0.90 1.52 22.02
CA VAL A 298 -1.81 1.88 20.92
C VAL A 298 -2.82 0.77 20.66
N VAL A 299 -2.42 -0.50 20.67
CA VAL A 299 -3.32 -1.63 20.46
C VAL A 299 -4.39 -1.71 21.54
N VAL A 300 -4.01 -1.56 22.81
CA VAL A 300 -4.93 -1.61 23.96
C VAL A 300 -5.87 -0.41 23.98
N VAL A 301 -5.34 0.81 23.81
CA VAL A 301 -6.14 2.03 23.79
C VAL A 301 -7.08 2.03 22.59
N GLY A 302 -6.61 1.62 21.40
CA GLY A 302 -7.42 1.53 20.20
C GLY A 302 -8.57 0.52 20.33
N LEU A 303 -8.33 -0.65 20.94
CA LEU A 303 -9.39 -1.62 21.24
C LEU A 303 -10.43 -1.04 22.22
N THR A 304 -9.95 -0.36 23.26
CA THR A 304 -10.81 0.25 24.28
C THR A 304 -11.69 1.33 23.66
N ALA A 305 -11.10 2.27 22.91
CA ALA A 305 -11.83 3.32 22.20
C ALA A 305 -12.85 2.73 21.21
N SER A 306 -12.46 1.71 20.44
CA SER A 306 -13.35 1.06 19.47
C SER A 306 -14.50 0.33 20.14
N THR A 307 -14.27 -0.32 21.28
CA THR A 307 -15.34 -1.01 22.03
C THR A 307 -16.34 -0.01 22.61
N VAL A 308 -15.87 1.16 23.08
CA VAL A 308 -16.76 2.23 23.54
C VAL A 308 -17.64 2.75 22.39
N ILE A 309 -17.10 2.90 21.19
CA ILE A 309 -17.83 3.47 20.04
C ILE A 309 -18.71 2.42 19.34
N GLY A 310 -18.19 1.23 19.08
CA GLY A 310 -18.83 0.19 18.27
C GLY A 310 -19.43 -0.97 19.06
N GLY A 311 -19.24 -1.01 20.39
CA GLY A 311 -19.87 -1.99 21.28
C GLY A 311 -19.12 -3.31 21.43
N GLU A 312 -19.71 -4.21 22.22
CA GLU A 312 -19.09 -5.48 22.63
C GLU A 312 -18.90 -6.48 21.47
N SER A 313 -19.61 -6.30 20.36
CA SER A 313 -19.47 -7.13 19.16
C SER A 313 -18.05 -7.09 18.59
N ILE A 314 -17.32 -5.97 18.77
CA ILE A 314 -15.92 -5.84 18.39
C ILE A 314 -15.06 -6.77 19.24
N ARG A 315 -15.20 -6.70 20.57
CA ARG A 315 -14.44 -7.54 21.49
C ARG A 315 -14.69 -9.02 21.25
N GLN A 316 -15.94 -9.42 21.06
CA GLN A 316 -16.31 -10.79 20.71
C GLN A 316 -15.67 -11.26 19.40
N ARG A 317 -15.65 -10.39 18.38
CA ARG A 317 -15.09 -10.75 17.08
C ARG A 317 -13.57 -10.91 17.14
N PHE A 318 -12.86 -10.10 17.91
CA PHE A 318 -11.40 -10.20 18.02
C PHE A 318 -10.95 -11.23 19.06
N SER A 319 -11.76 -11.56 20.06
CA SER A 319 -11.43 -12.64 21.00
C SER A 319 -11.37 -14.01 20.32
N THR A 320 -12.14 -14.23 19.24
CA THR A 320 -12.03 -15.46 18.43
C THR A 320 -10.63 -15.67 17.84
N LEU A 321 -9.84 -14.61 17.60
CA LEU A 321 -8.46 -14.74 17.13
C LEU A 321 -7.53 -15.38 18.17
N LEU A 322 -7.89 -15.28 19.46
CA LEU A 322 -7.13 -15.85 20.56
C LEU A 322 -7.72 -17.19 21.03
N ALA A 323 -9.03 -17.39 20.85
CA ALA A 323 -9.74 -18.55 21.35
C ALA A 323 -9.77 -19.73 20.35
N GLU A 324 -9.76 -19.45 19.04
CA GLU A 324 -9.79 -20.48 18.00
C GLU A 324 -8.38 -20.83 17.51
N ASP A 325 -8.21 -22.03 16.97
CA ASP A 325 -6.98 -22.40 16.28
C ASP A 325 -6.75 -21.48 15.06
N PRO A 326 -5.62 -20.76 14.97
CA PRO A 326 -5.35 -19.84 13.87
C PRO A 326 -5.44 -20.50 12.49
N ARG A 327 -5.08 -21.78 12.39
CA ARG A 327 -5.14 -22.52 11.13
C ARG A 327 -6.59 -22.79 10.73
N SER A 328 -7.44 -23.29 11.62
CA SER A 328 -8.86 -23.50 11.30
C SER A 328 -9.56 -22.20 10.95
N LEU A 329 -9.27 -21.11 11.67
CA LEU A 329 -9.86 -19.80 11.43
C LEU A 329 -9.43 -19.23 10.06
N TYR A 330 -8.16 -19.34 9.73
CA TYR A 330 -7.66 -18.94 8.41
C TYR A 330 -8.28 -19.80 7.31
N TYR A 331 -8.34 -21.12 7.51
CA TYR A 331 -8.90 -22.04 6.53
C TYR A 331 -10.37 -21.74 6.22
N ALA A 332 -11.18 -21.51 7.27
CA ALA A 332 -12.60 -21.18 7.16
C ALA A 332 -12.88 -19.81 6.50
N SER A 333 -11.93 -18.86 6.57
CA SER A 333 -12.13 -17.51 6.04
C SER A 333 -11.52 -17.30 4.64
N ARG A 334 -10.38 -17.92 4.35
CA ARG A 334 -9.57 -17.68 3.15
C ARG A 334 -8.87 -18.92 2.60
N GLY A 335 -8.50 -19.88 3.45
CA GLY A 335 -7.74 -21.06 3.00
C GLY A 335 -8.49 -21.92 1.99
N GLN A 336 -9.82 -22.04 2.08
CA GLN A 336 -10.62 -22.73 1.06
C GLN A 336 -10.43 -22.13 -0.34
N GLN A 337 -10.30 -20.80 -0.47
CA GLN A 337 -10.09 -20.19 -1.79
C GLN A 337 -8.70 -20.43 -2.35
N LEU A 338 -7.68 -20.52 -1.48
CA LEU A 338 -6.35 -20.93 -1.91
C LEU A 338 -6.35 -22.39 -2.35
N GLU A 339 -7.01 -23.27 -1.59
CA GLU A 339 -7.13 -24.68 -1.94
C GLU A 339 -7.85 -24.85 -3.28
N THR A 340 -9.02 -24.23 -3.47
CA THR A 340 -9.73 -24.21 -4.76
C THR A 340 -8.83 -23.65 -5.87
N GLY A 341 -8.07 -22.58 -5.59
CA GLY A 341 -7.11 -22.02 -6.54
C GLY A 341 -6.10 -23.06 -7.04
N PHE A 342 -5.42 -23.75 -6.13
CA PHE A 342 -4.35 -24.68 -6.49
C PHE A 342 -4.85 -26.07 -6.91
N ALA A 343 -5.97 -26.55 -6.36
CA ALA A 343 -6.53 -27.86 -6.67
C ALA A 343 -7.37 -27.84 -7.96
N GLU A 344 -8.18 -26.80 -8.14
CA GLU A 344 -9.15 -26.72 -9.24
C GLU A 344 -8.70 -25.71 -10.31
N LEU A 345 -8.48 -24.45 -9.95
CA LEU A 345 -8.21 -23.41 -10.97
C LEU A 345 -6.88 -23.63 -11.69
N ALA A 346 -5.84 -24.10 -11.00
CA ALA A 346 -4.54 -24.37 -11.60
C ALA A 346 -4.58 -25.52 -12.62
N SER A 347 -5.44 -26.54 -12.40
CA SER A 347 -5.60 -27.67 -13.32
C SER A 347 -6.57 -27.33 -14.46
N GLN A 348 -7.62 -26.57 -14.17
CA GLN A 348 -8.62 -26.15 -15.15
C GLN A 348 -8.12 -25.05 -16.08
N TYR A 349 -7.31 -24.11 -15.58
CA TYR A 349 -6.82 -22.94 -16.28
C TYR A 349 -5.29 -22.78 -16.14
N PRO A 350 -4.47 -23.75 -16.61
CA PRO A 350 -3.02 -23.71 -16.42
C PRO A 350 -2.35 -22.49 -17.06
N PHE A 351 -2.97 -21.93 -18.12
CA PHE A 351 -2.52 -20.73 -18.82
C PHE A 351 -3.49 -19.54 -18.66
N GLY A 352 -4.40 -19.60 -17.68
CA GLY A 352 -5.39 -18.56 -17.43
C GLY A 352 -6.76 -18.87 -18.03
N ALA A 353 -7.77 -18.21 -17.45
CA ALA A 353 -9.16 -18.30 -17.85
C ALA A 353 -9.55 -17.19 -18.84
N GLY A 354 -8.61 -16.34 -19.27
CA GLY A 354 -8.85 -15.11 -20.03
C GLY A 354 -8.99 -13.88 -19.13
N LEU A 355 -8.66 -12.71 -19.68
CA LEU A 355 -8.59 -11.47 -18.89
C LEU A 355 -9.98 -10.90 -18.58
N ALA A 356 -10.05 -10.15 -17.48
CA ALA A 356 -11.22 -9.37 -17.05
C ALA A 356 -12.51 -10.20 -16.87
N ARG A 357 -12.38 -11.43 -16.35
CA ARG A 357 -13.50 -12.33 -16.04
C ARG A 357 -14.05 -12.21 -14.63
N TRP A 358 -13.35 -11.47 -13.77
CA TRP A 358 -13.68 -11.35 -12.36
C TRP A 358 -13.49 -9.89 -11.90
N GLY A 359 -14.05 -9.59 -10.72
CA GLY A 359 -13.90 -8.29 -10.07
C GLY A 359 -14.47 -7.11 -10.87
N MET A 360 -13.97 -5.92 -10.54
CA MET A 360 -14.53 -4.68 -11.09
C MET A 360 -14.27 -4.51 -12.60
N MET A 361 -13.20 -5.09 -13.13
CA MET A 361 -12.90 -4.97 -14.57
C MET A 361 -13.93 -5.70 -15.43
N ARG A 362 -14.39 -6.88 -15.00
CA ARG A 362 -15.56 -7.54 -15.58
C ARG A 362 -16.79 -6.65 -15.48
N GLY A 363 -17.04 -6.08 -14.30
CA GLY A 363 -18.20 -5.23 -14.05
C GLY A 363 -18.28 -3.98 -14.92
N TYR A 364 -17.14 -3.36 -15.25
CA TYR A 364 -17.08 -2.11 -16.01
C TYR A 364 -16.87 -2.29 -17.52
N PHE A 365 -16.04 -3.24 -17.94
CA PHE A 365 -15.62 -3.38 -19.34
C PHE A 365 -16.00 -4.72 -19.97
N GLY A 366 -16.46 -5.67 -19.16
CA GLY A 366 -16.82 -7.00 -19.62
C GLY A 366 -18.13 -7.05 -20.40
N ASP A 367 -18.18 -7.89 -21.43
CA ASP A 367 -19.40 -8.23 -22.17
C ASP A 367 -20.23 -9.32 -21.45
N ARG A 368 -21.36 -8.95 -20.85
CA ARG A 368 -22.25 -9.89 -20.14
C ARG A 368 -23.01 -10.83 -21.07
N SER A 369 -23.07 -10.54 -22.37
CA SER A 369 -23.74 -11.39 -23.36
C SER A 369 -22.88 -12.57 -23.83
N ASN A 370 -21.56 -12.49 -23.62
CA ASN A 370 -20.63 -13.56 -23.93
C ASN A 370 -20.75 -14.71 -22.93
N LEU A 371 -21.48 -15.77 -23.31
CA LEU A 371 -21.71 -16.97 -22.51
C LEU A 371 -20.46 -17.86 -22.36
N GLU A 372 -19.47 -17.73 -23.24
CA GLU A 372 -18.21 -18.48 -23.16
C GLU A 372 -17.27 -17.90 -22.07
N SER A 373 -17.45 -16.61 -21.75
CA SER A 373 -16.70 -15.88 -20.72
C SER A 373 -17.62 -15.52 -19.53
N THR A 374 -18.11 -16.55 -18.83
CA THR A 374 -18.89 -16.37 -17.59
C THR A 374 -18.06 -15.68 -16.50
N GLU A 375 -18.75 -14.96 -15.62
CA GLU A 375 -18.16 -14.33 -14.44
C GLU A 375 -17.59 -15.40 -13.50
N ILE A 376 -16.35 -15.18 -13.08
CA ILE A 376 -15.66 -15.99 -12.07
C ILE A 376 -15.33 -15.08 -10.89
N TRP A 377 -15.16 -15.66 -9.72
CA TRP A 377 -14.89 -14.94 -8.48
C TRP A 377 -13.48 -15.27 -7.95
N ALA A 378 -12.77 -14.25 -7.47
CA ALA A 378 -11.52 -14.41 -6.74
C ALA A 378 -11.43 -13.36 -5.62
N GLU A 379 -11.18 -13.81 -4.39
CA GLU A 379 -10.98 -12.92 -3.23
C GLU A 379 -9.54 -12.86 -2.76
N VAL A 380 -8.68 -13.77 -3.23
CA VAL A 380 -7.26 -13.83 -2.90
C VAL A 380 -6.42 -13.72 -4.16
N GLN A 381 -5.27 -13.07 -4.04
CA GLN A 381 -4.43 -12.72 -5.17
C GLN A 381 -3.90 -13.93 -5.97
N PRO A 382 -3.50 -15.07 -5.37
CA PRO A 382 -3.06 -16.23 -6.14
C PRO A 382 -4.15 -16.75 -7.08
N SER A 383 -5.40 -16.81 -6.62
CA SER A 383 -6.54 -17.20 -7.46
C SER A 383 -6.78 -16.17 -8.57
N GLY A 384 -6.65 -14.88 -8.27
CA GLY A 384 -6.71 -13.83 -9.30
C GLY A 384 -5.65 -13.96 -10.38
N TRP A 385 -4.39 -14.25 -10.00
CA TRP A 385 -3.31 -14.48 -10.96
C TRP A 385 -3.51 -15.77 -11.78
N LEU A 386 -3.99 -16.84 -11.15
CA LEU A 386 -4.34 -18.08 -11.86
C LEU A 386 -5.46 -17.84 -12.89
N LEU A 387 -6.46 -17.02 -12.56
CA LEU A 387 -7.54 -16.69 -13.51
C LEU A 387 -7.04 -15.78 -14.64
N ASP A 388 -6.25 -14.75 -14.35
CA ASP A 388 -5.81 -13.81 -15.37
C ASP A 388 -4.74 -14.39 -16.31
N GLY A 389 -3.88 -15.30 -15.82
CA GLY A 389 -2.74 -15.80 -16.59
C GLY A 389 -2.15 -17.12 -16.10
N GLY A 390 -2.91 -17.90 -15.34
CA GLY A 390 -2.53 -19.25 -14.94
C GLY A 390 -1.25 -19.33 -14.11
N LEU A 391 -0.58 -20.48 -14.23
CA LEU A 391 0.67 -20.75 -13.51
C LEU A 391 1.80 -19.81 -13.95
N VAL A 392 1.76 -19.33 -15.19
CA VAL A 392 2.77 -18.42 -15.74
C VAL A 392 2.73 -17.07 -15.04
N LEU A 393 1.55 -16.44 -14.96
CA LEU A 393 1.40 -15.16 -14.27
C LEU A 393 1.69 -15.29 -12.77
N LEU A 394 1.14 -16.35 -12.13
CA LEU A 394 1.41 -16.64 -10.73
C LEU A 394 2.92 -16.75 -10.45
N GLY A 395 3.66 -17.50 -11.27
CA GLY A 395 5.10 -17.69 -11.13
C GLY A 395 5.88 -16.40 -11.35
N LEU A 396 5.64 -15.69 -12.46
CA LEU A 396 6.37 -14.46 -12.79
C LEU A 396 6.14 -13.35 -11.76
N TYR A 397 4.90 -13.15 -11.32
CA TYR A 397 4.60 -12.12 -10.32
C TYR A 397 5.14 -12.50 -8.94
N SER A 398 5.04 -13.78 -8.55
CA SER A 398 5.63 -14.25 -7.27
C SER A 398 7.14 -14.07 -7.26
N LEU A 399 7.84 -14.33 -8.37
CA LEU A 399 9.27 -14.04 -8.50
C LEU A 399 9.54 -12.54 -8.38
N ALA A 400 8.77 -11.69 -9.05
CA ALA A 400 8.92 -10.24 -8.94
C ALA A 400 8.84 -9.76 -7.47
N LEU A 401 7.88 -10.28 -6.70
CA LEU A 401 7.70 -9.96 -5.28
C LEU A 401 8.81 -10.55 -4.40
N ALA A 402 9.22 -11.79 -4.64
CA ALA A 402 10.30 -12.42 -3.89
C ALA A 402 11.64 -11.66 -4.06
N PHE A 403 11.95 -11.24 -5.29
CA PHE A 403 13.13 -10.43 -5.57
C PHE A 403 13.05 -9.03 -4.96
N ALA A 404 11.86 -8.41 -4.94
CA ALA A 404 11.65 -7.11 -4.29
C ALA A 404 11.88 -7.22 -2.78
N ALA A 405 11.17 -8.12 -2.10
CA ALA A 405 11.29 -8.34 -0.67
C ALA A 405 12.71 -8.72 -0.23
N TRP A 406 13.39 -9.59 -1.00
CA TRP A 406 14.78 -9.95 -0.70
C TRP A 406 15.73 -8.76 -0.87
N TYR A 407 15.56 -7.99 -1.95
CA TYR A 407 16.37 -6.81 -2.21
C TYR A 407 16.19 -5.76 -1.11
N GLU A 408 14.94 -5.45 -0.77
CA GLU A 408 14.56 -4.50 0.26
C GLU A 408 15.10 -4.91 1.64
N TRP A 409 14.93 -6.18 2.03
CA TRP A 409 15.47 -6.69 3.29
C TRP A 409 16.99 -6.59 3.33
N ARG A 410 17.66 -6.99 2.24
CA ARG A 410 19.13 -6.88 2.13
C ARG A 410 19.58 -5.43 2.23
N LEU A 411 18.86 -4.50 1.60
CA LEU A 411 19.15 -3.08 1.64
C LEU A 411 19.01 -2.54 3.07
N ALA A 412 17.90 -2.84 3.75
CA ALA A 412 17.66 -2.43 5.13
C ALA A 412 18.72 -2.94 6.12
N MET A 413 19.39 -4.05 5.81
CA MET A 413 20.46 -4.60 6.66
C MET A 413 21.87 -4.17 6.27
N SER A 414 22.09 -3.71 5.03
CA SER A 414 23.44 -3.46 4.49
C SER A 414 23.88 -2.00 4.42
N LEU A 415 22.97 -1.04 4.61
CA LEU A 415 23.33 0.39 4.57
C LEU A 415 24.26 0.77 5.74
N ALA A 416 25.26 1.63 5.49
CA ALA A 416 26.23 2.05 6.50
C ALA A 416 25.61 2.99 7.55
N ALA A 417 24.83 3.98 7.10
CA ALA A 417 24.15 4.94 7.96
C ALA A 417 22.97 4.30 8.72
N GLN A 418 22.85 4.62 10.01
CA GLN A 418 21.79 4.06 10.86
C GLN A 418 20.40 4.58 10.50
N GLU A 419 20.30 5.85 10.12
CA GLU A 419 19.05 6.48 9.71
C GLU A 419 18.51 5.86 8.41
N ASP A 420 19.37 5.65 7.42
CA ASP A 420 18.99 5.00 6.17
C ASP A 420 18.46 3.57 6.40
N ARG A 421 19.13 2.79 7.28
CA ARG A 421 18.67 1.46 7.69
C ARG A 421 17.30 1.49 8.38
N PHE A 422 17.04 2.53 9.16
CA PHE A 422 15.77 2.70 9.87
C PHE A 422 14.62 2.97 8.91
N TRP A 423 14.80 3.88 7.95
CA TRP A 423 13.77 4.18 6.95
C TRP A 423 13.58 3.04 5.96
N ALA A 424 14.66 2.37 5.54
CA ALA A 424 14.56 1.17 4.72
C ALA A 424 13.80 0.04 5.43
N ALA A 425 14.04 -0.18 6.72
CA ALA A 425 13.28 -1.14 7.53
C ALA A 425 11.80 -0.75 7.67
N THR A 426 11.50 0.55 7.69
CA THR A 426 10.13 1.07 7.74
C THR A 426 9.38 0.73 6.46
N VAL A 427 9.99 1.00 5.30
CA VAL A 427 9.40 0.63 3.99
C VAL A 427 9.23 -0.88 3.89
N ALA A 428 10.23 -1.67 4.32
CA ALA A 428 10.16 -3.12 4.37
C ALA A 428 8.97 -3.64 5.18
N ALA A 429 8.77 -3.08 6.37
CA ALA A 429 7.63 -3.45 7.19
C ALA A 429 6.28 -3.13 6.50
N VAL A 430 6.15 -1.97 5.85
CA VAL A 430 4.94 -1.62 5.07
C VAL A 430 4.72 -2.59 3.91
N ASN A 431 5.78 -2.89 3.17
CA ASN A 431 5.73 -3.74 1.98
C ASN A 431 5.43 -5.20 2.31
N ILE A 432 6.02 -5.77 3.37
CA ILE A 432 5.67 -7.10 3.88
C ILE A 432 4.18 -7.17 4.27
N GLY A 433 3.62 -6.09 4.80
CA GLY A 433 2.18 -6.01 5.06
C GLY A 433 1.32 -6.22 3.81
N THR A 434 1.68 -5.55 2.72
CA THR A 434 1.02 -5.74 1.42
C THR A 434 1.22 -7.16 0.88
N LEU A 435 2.39 -7.76 1.06
CA LEU A 435 2.62 -9.16 0.68
C LEU A 435 1.76 -10.12 1.49
N ALA A 436 1.58 -9.89 2.80
CA ALA A 436 0.71 -10.71 3.63
C ALA A 436 -0.77 -10.61 3.17
N LEU A 437 -1.20 -9.46 2.65
CA LEU A 437 -2.55 -9.28 2.11
C LEU A 437 -2.84 -10.14 0.88
N VAL A 438 -1.83 -10.59 0.12
CA VAL A 438 -1.99 -11.50 -1.05
C VAL A 438 -2.83 -12.73 -0.70
N PHE A 439 -2.73 -13.22 0.53
CA PHE A 439 -3.41 -14.43 1.00
C PHE A 439 -4.81 -14.19 1.58
N SER A 440 -5.27 -12.94 1.61
CA SER A 440 -6.59 -12.57 2.18
C SER A 440 -7.36 -11.55 1.35
N PHE A 441 -6.71 -10.97 0.35
CA PHE A 441 -7.17 -9.92 -0.53
C PHE A 441 -6.40 -9.98 -1.86
N VAL A 442 -6.71 -9.05 -2.77
CA VAL A 442 -6.13 -8.91 -4.11
C VAL A 442 -5.38 -7.57 -4.26
N PRO A 443 -4.33 -7.30 -3.45
CA PRO A 443 -3.71 -5.98 -3.39
C PRO A 443 -3.14 -5.51 -4.74
N PHE A 444 -2.63 -6.42 -5.57
CA PHE A 444 -1.93 -6.12 -6.82
C PHE A 444 -2.85 -5.91 -8.04
N ILE A 445 -4.15 -5.69 -7.79
CA ILE A 445 -5.11 -5.09 -8.73
C ILE A 445 -5.80 -3.86 -8.12
N THR A 446 -5.19 -3.26 -7.08
CA THR A 446 -5.73 -2.11 -6.35
C THR A 446 -4.67 -1.04 -6.09
N GLN A 447 -5.08 0.07 -5.48
CA GLN A 447 -4.16 1.14 -5.06
C GLN A 447 -3.12 0.68 -4.03
N VAL A 448 -3.40 -0.37 -3.25
CA VAL A 448 -2.44 -0.92 -2.28
C VAL A 448 -1.20 -1.47 -3.00
N GLY A 449 -1.40 -2.21 -4.10
CA GLY A 449 -0.30 -2.69 -4.93
C GLY A 449 0.45 -1.57 -5.64
N LEU A 450 -0.26 -0.50 -6.06
CA LEU A 450 0.36 0.68 -6.65
C LEU A 450 1.27 1.39 -5.64
N GLN A 451 0.80 1.54 -4.39
CA GLN A 451 1.60 2.09 -3.30
C GLN A 451 2.82 1.23 -3.01
N TYR A 452 2.68 -0.11 -2.99
CA TYR A 452 3.81 -1.03 -2.83
C TYR A 452 4.91 -0.77 -3.86
N TRP A 453 4.57 -0.81 -5.16
CA TRP A 453 5.59 -0.64 -6.20
C TRP A 453 6.15 0.79 -6.27
N PHE A 454 5.38 1.78 -5.85
CA PHE A 454 5.88 3.15 -5.69
C PHE A 454 6.90 3.24 -4.56
N LEU A 455 6.61 2.64 -3.40
CA LEU A 455 7.54 2.63 -2.26
C LEU A 455 8.81 1.83 -2.56
N GLU A 456 8.70 0.69 -3.25
CA GLU A 456 9.87 -0.07 -3.73
C GLU A 456 10.76 0.78 -4.66
N GLY A 457 10.14 1.46 -5.63
CA GLY A 457 10.86 2.36 -6.53
C GLY A 457 11.50 3.54 -5.81
N ALA A 458 10.77 4.16 -4.88
CA ALA A 458 11.27 5.28 -4.08
C ALA A 458 12.43 4.89 -3.17
N LEU A 459 12.33 3.73 -2.50
CA LEU A 459 13.39 3.18 -1.66
C LEU A 459 14.64 2.89 -2.49
N HIS A 460 14.46 2.26 -3.66
CA HIS A 460 15.55 1.94 -4.57
C HIS A 460 16.32 3.18 -5.00
N GLY A 461 15.61 4.22 -5.46
CA GLY A 461 16.25 5.49 -5.86
C GLY A 461 17.00 6.16 -4.71
N ALA A 462 16.36 6.24 -3.53
CA ALA A 462 16.91 6.96 -2.38
C ALA A 462 18.18 6.31 -1.80
N MET A 463 18.25 4.97 -1.86
CA MET A 463 19.20 4.20 -1.04
C MET A 463 20.24 3.42 -1.84
N THR A 464 20.04 3.17 -3.15
CA THR A 464 20.98 2.30 -3.92
C THR A 464 22.39 2.85 -3.99
N ARG A 465 22.54 4.18 -4.03
CA ARG A 465 23.83 4.87 -4.15
C ARG A 465 24.52 5.08 -2.79
N ARG A 466 23.90 4.65 -1.68
CA ARG A 466 24.43 4.87 -0.34
C ARG A 466 25.53 3.86 0.00
N PRO A 467 26.55 4.28 0.76
CA PRO A 467 27.60 3.37 1.22
C PRO A 467 27.02 2.17 1.97
N ARG A 468 27.58 0.99 1.70
CA ARG A 468 27.22 -0.25 2.40
C ARG A 468 28.22 -0.52 3.51
N ARG A 469 27.76 -1.15 4.58
CA ARG A 469 28.61 -1.70 5.63
C ARG A 469 29.49 -2.79 5.01
N THR A 470 30.80 -2.63 5.14
CA THR A 470 31.80 -3.62 4.71
C THR A 470 31.80 -4.86 5.57
#